data_AF-A0AAD9KJP3-F1
#
_entry.id   AF-A0AAD9KJP3-F1
#
_cell.length_a   1.000
_cell.length_b   1.000
_cell.length_c   1.000
_cell.angle_alpha   90.00
_cell.angle_beta   90.00
_cell.angle_gamma   90.00
#
_symmetry.space_group_name_H-M   'P 1'
#
loop_
_entity.id
_entity.type
_entity.pdbx_description
1 polymer ?
#
loop_
_entity_poly.entity_id
_entity_poly.type
_entity_poly.pdbx_seq_one_letter_code
_entity_poly.pdbx_strand_id
1 'polypeptide(L)'
;MFFCLLAACATNCQTCSAADNCDVCNEGYVVNAAKTACEPCASTQLCKSCSTSGKDKCDICSAGYIPNTDKNSCVACPDGCSFCDYDATTLQTKCILGQCEAGYVMKYDGTCLACPIGCAACSLSADGNTAVCLSGKCKQNYVQATDLSCKLCPSNCVKCYLQGSTAMCAADGCVDTFGQASDASCSGTFVHVRCVNNKA
;
A
#
# COMPACT_ATOMS: atom_id res chain seq x y z
N MET A 1 47.79 -27.70 12.95
CA MET A 1 46.70 -26.69 12.88
C MET A 1 46.23 -26.64 11.44
N PHE A 2 45.14 -27.33 11.12
CA PHE A 2 44.49 -27.22 9.82
C PHE A 2 43.66 -25.94 9.86
N PHE A 3 44.16 -24.86 9.27
CA PHE A 3 43.32 -23.71 8.95
C PHE A 3 42.30 -24.19 7.94
N CYS A 4 41.07 -24.46 8.40
CA CYS A 4 39.94 -24.54 7.51
C CYS A 4 39.75 -23.12 6.96
N LEU A 5 40.46 -22.81 5.88
CA LEU A 5 40.18 -21.66 5.04
C LEU A 5 38.75 -21.91 4.52
N LEU A 6 37.76 -21.38 5.22
CA LEU A 6 36.45 -21.14 4.62
C LEU A 6 36.74 -20.15 3.49
N ALA A 7 36.98 -20.68 2.29
CA ALA A 7 37.11 -19.84 1.13
C ALA A 7 35.78 -19.13 0.96
N ALA A 8 35.80 -17.81 1.16
CA ALA A 8 34.62 -17.00 0.97
C ALA A 8 34.24 -17.08 -0.50
N CYS A 9 32.94 -17.21 -0.77
CA CYS A 9 32.43 -17.13 -2.13
C CYS A 9 32.84 -15.81 -2.79
N ALA A 10 32.88 -15.79 -4.13
CA ALA A 10 33.11 -14.58 -4.89
C ALA A 10 32.17 -13.43 -4.46
N THR A 11 32.59 -12.17 -4.67
CA THR A 11 31.78 -11.00 -4.31
C THR A 11 30.39 -11.06 -4.93
N ASN A 12 29.36 -10.69 -4.15
CA ASN A 12 27.95 -10.77 -4.50
C ASN A 12 27.43 -12.20 -4.77
N CYS A 13 28.21 -13.22 -4.41
CA CYS A 13 27.76 -14.59 -4.41
C CYS A 13 27.10 -14.94 -3.07
N GLN A 14 25.86 -15.42 -3.14
CA GLN A 14 25.12 -15.89 -1.98
C GLN A 14 25.54 -17.30 -1.56
N THR A 15 25.75 -18.18 -2.54
CA THR A 15 26.16 -19.58 -2.29
C THR A 15 27.15 -20.07 -3.33
N CYS A 16 28.18 -20.78 -2.89
CA CYS A 16 29.19 -21.38 -3.73
C CYS A 16 29.52 -22.82 -3.31
N SER A 17 29.77 -23.67 -4.29
CA SER A 17 30.24 -25.04 -4.14
C SER A 17 31.76 -25.14 -4.00
N ALA A 18 32.50 -24.10 -4.38
CA ALA A 18 33.94 -23.97 -4.23
C ALA A 18 34.35 -22.49 -4.12
N ALA A 19 35.57 -22.24 -3.61
CA ALA A 19 36.16 -20.91 -3.41
C ALA A 19 35.94 -19.91 -4.55
N ASP A 20 36.18 -20.38 -5.79
CA ASP A 20 36.22 -19.55 -6.99
C ASP A 20 34.95 -19.68 -7.84
N ASN A 21 33.94 -20.39 -7.34
CA ASN A 21 32.66 -20.57 -8.03
C ASN A 21 31.55 -19.77 -7.36
N CYS A 22 30.48 -19.53 -8.12
CA CYS A 22 29.22 -19.06 -7.61
C CYS A 22 28.05 -19.83 -8.23
N ASP A 23 27.19 -20.37 -7.37
CA ASP A 23 26.00 -21.11 -7.78
C ASP A 23 24.75 -20.22 -7.76
N VAL A 24 24.67 -19.32 -6.78
CA VAL A 24 23.57 -18.35 -6.62
C VAL A 24 24.14 -17.01 -6.23
N CYS A 25 23.78 -15.97 -6.98
CA CYS A 25 24.14 -14.59 -6.69
C CYS A 25 23.10 -13.91 -5.79
N ASN A 26 23.51 -12.85 -5.09
CA ASN A 26 22.60 -11.97 -4.36
C ASN A 26 21.57 -11.32 -5.31
N GLU A 27 20.45 -10.85 -4.76
CA GLU A 27 19.45 -10.08 -5.52
C GLU A 27 20.11 -8.93 -6.31
N GLY A 28 19.65 -8.73 -7.55
CA GLY A 28 20.23 -7.72 -8.46
C GLY A 28 21.51 -8.15 -9.17
N TYR A 29 21.93 -9.41 -9.01
CA TYR A 29 23.07 -10.00 -9.74
C TYR A 29 22.70 -11.33 -10.39
N VAL A 30 23.43 -11.69 -11.45
CA VAL A 30 23.32 -12.97 -12.15
C VAL A 30 24.70 -13.61 -12.31
N VAL A 31 24.76 -14.93 -12.25
CA VAL A 31 26.00 -15.67 -12.43
C VAL A 31 26.50 -15.53 -13.87
N ASN A 32 27.80 -15.27 -14.05
CA ASN A 32 28.41 -15.24 -15.37
C ASN A 32 28.47 -16.64 -15.99
N ALA A 33 28.74 -16.73 -17.30
CA ALA A 33 28.80 -18.01 -18.00
C ALA A 33 29.86 -18.98 -17.43
N ALA A 34 30.95 -18.45 -16.86
CA ALA A 34 32.02 -19.24 -16.27
C ALA A 34 31.71 -19.72 -14.83
N LYS A 35 30.61 -19.27 -14.22
CA LYS A 35 30.27 -19.46 -12.81
C LYS A 35 31.33 -18.96 -11.83
N THR A 36 32.14 -18.00 -12.22
CA THR A 36 33.23 -17.46 -11.39
C THR A 36 32.91 -16.09 -10.80
N ALA A 37 31.87 -15.42 -11.30
CA ALA A 37 31.50 -14.08 -10.85
C ALA A 37 30.00 -13.83 -10.97
N CYS A 38 29.53 -12.87 -10.19
CA CYS A 38 28.19 -12.33 -10.24
C CYS A 38 28.22 -10.98 -10.96
N GLU A 39 27.57 -10.90 -12.11
CA GLU A 39 27.44 -9.69 -12.91
C GLU A 39 26.16 -8.94 -12.53
N PRO A 40 26.18 -7.60 -12.50
CA PRO A 40 25.01 -6.82 -12.12
C PRO A 40 23.90 -6.94 -13.18
N CYS A 41 22.66 -6.96 -12.70
CA CYS A 41 21.48 -6.72 -13.51
C CYS A 41 21.39 -5.24 -13.94
N ALA A 42 20.39 -4.90 -14.75
CA ALA A 42 20.13 -3.52 -15.22
C ALA A 42 20.13 -2.46 -14.11
N SER A 43 19.68 -2.82 -12.91
CA SER A 43 19.72 -1.98 -11.72
C SER A 43 19.85 -2.85 -10.48
N THR A 44 20.89 -2.67 -9.68
CA THR A 44 21.09 -3.45 -8.44
C THR A 44 20.14 -3.05 -7.31
N GLN A 45 19.36 -1.97 -7.47
CA GLN A 45 18.43 -1.47 -6.45
C GLN A 45 16.96 -1.81 -6.77
N LEU A 46 16.61 -1.77 -8.06
CA LEU A 46 15.23 -1.98 -8.51
C LEU A 46 15.03 -3.32 -9.20
N CYS A 47 16.10 -4.02 -9.59
CA CYS A 47 16.00 -5.35 -10.14
C CYS A 47 16.28 -6.40 -9.07
N LYS A 48 15.36 -7.34 -8.90
CA LYS A 48 15.53 -8.50 -8.02
C LYS A 48 16.23 -9.66 -8.73
N SER A 49 15.90 -9.89 -10.00
CA SER A 49 16.49 -10.98 -10.79
C SER A 49 16.60 -10.63 -12.27
N CYS A 50 17.69 -11.09 -12.88
CA CYS A 50 17.92 -11.07 -14.31
C CYS A 50 18.46 -12.42 -14.82
N SER A 51 18.09 -13.53 -14.15
CA SER A 51 18.60 -14.86 -14.44
C SER A 51 18.27 -15.38 -15.85
N THR A 52 17.20 -14.87 -16.47
CA THR A 52 16.73 -15.30 -17.78
C THR A 52 17.28 -14.40 -18.89
N SER A 53 17.27 -13.08 -18.67
CA SER A 53 17.71 -12.11 -19.67
C SER A 53 19.20 -11.77 -19.60
N GLY A 54 19.86 -12.14 -18.50
CA GLY A 54 21.30 -11.95 -18.28
C GLY A 54 21.66 -10.57 -17.77
N LYS A 55 22.97 -10.30 -17.76
CA LYS A 55 23.56 -9.03 -17.30
C LYS A 55 22.93 -7.82 -18.01
N ASP A 56 22.90 -6.69 -17.31
CA ASP A 56 22.32 -5.42 -17.80
C ASP A 56 20.82 -5.49 -18.16
N LYS A 57 20.14 -6.59 -17.82
CA LYS A 57 18.70 -6.77 -17.98
C LYS A 57 18.01 -6.98 -16.63
N CYS A 58 16.68 -7.04 -16.63
CA CYS A 58 15.86 -7.32 -15.47
C CYS A 58 14.60 -8.11 -15.84
N ASP A 59 14.44 -9.27 -15.22
CA ASP A 59 13.27 -10.13 -15.39
C ASP A 59 12.22 -9.88 -14.30
N ILE A 60 12.68 -9.58 -13.08
CA ILE A 60 11.82 -9.34 -11.92
C ILE A 60 12.30 -8.07 -11.23
N CYS A 61 11.43 -7.07 -11.16
CA CYS A 61 11.70 -5.84 -10.46
C CYS A 61 11.24 -5.90 -9.00
N SER A 62 11.67 -4.92 -8.20
CA SER A 62 11.20 -4.70 -6.84
C SER A 62 9.70 -4.41 -6.80
N ALA A 63 9.06 -4.64 -5.65
CA ALA A 63 7.62 -4.42 -5.50
C ALA A 63 7.23 -2.99 -5.90
N GLY A 64 6.13 -2.84 -6.66
CA GLY A 64 5.71 -1.57 -7.23
C GLY A 64 6.42 -1.18 -8.54
N TYR A 65 7.30 -2.03 -9.08
CA TYR A 65 7.98 -1.81 -10.35
C TYR A 65 7.82 -3.01 -11.28
N ILE A 66 7.88 -2.76 -12.60
CA ILE A 66 7.87 -3.78 -13.65
C ILE A 66 8.98 -3.52 -14.67
N PRO A 67 9.49 -4.54 -15.37
CA PRO A 67 10.47 -4.31 -16.43
C PRO A 67 9.84 -3.60 -17.62
N ASN A 68 10.60 -2.70 -18.25
CA ASN A 68 10.22 -2.18 -19.57
C ASN A 68 10.39 -3.25 -20.67
N THR A 69 9.97 -2.95 -21.90
CA THR A 69 10.04 -3.88 -23.04
C THR A 69 11.45 -4.44 -23.28
N ASP A 70 12.47 -3.59 -23.21
CA ASP A 70 13.85 -3.99 -23.42
C ASP A 70 14.49 -4.67 -22.21
N LYS A 71 13.75 -4.76 -21.10
CA LYS A 71 14.20 -5.24 -19.79
C LYS A 71 15.45 -4.54 -19.25
N ASN A 72 15.81 -3.37 -19.77
CA ASN A 72 17.01 -2.64 -19.34
C ASN A 72 16.71 -1.63 -18.22
N SER A 73 15.46 -1.55 -17.76
CA SER A 73 15.06 -0.72 -16.63
C SER A 73 13.81 -1.27 -15.97
N CYS A 74 13.63 -0.91 -14.70
CA CYS A 74 12.42 -1.12 -13.94
C CYS A 74 11.67 0.20 -13.84
N VAL A 75 10.41 0.21 -14.28
CA VAL A 75 9.53 1.38 -14.27
C VAL A 75 8.48 1.22 -13.17
N ALA A 76 8.17 2.31 -12.47
CA ALA A 76 7.21 2.27 -11.38
C ALA A 76 5.78 2.07 -11.91
N CYS A 77 4.98 1.28 -11.20
CA CYS A 77 3.55 1.24 -11.42
C CYS A 77 2.89 2.56 -11.02
N PRO A 78 1.71 2.90 -11.60
CA PRO A 78 0.95 4.07 -11.16
C PRO A 78 0.59 3.99 -9.67
N ASP A 79 0.48 5.15 -9.03
CA ASP A 79 0.12 5.23 -7.61
C ASP A 79 -1.18 4.48 -7.30
N GLY A 80 -1.18 3.72 -6.20
CA GLY A 80 -2.34 2.94 -5.76
C GLY A 80 -2.67 1.74 -6.63
N CYS A 81 -1.70 1.23 -7.39
CA CYS A 81 -1.84 0.04 -8.22
C CYS A 81 -0.95 -1.11 -7.71
N SER A 82 -1.55 -2.28 -7.43
CA SER A 82 -0.81 -3.47 -6.99
C SER A 82 -0.03 -4.14 -8.12
N PHE A 83 -0.59 -4.12 -9.34
CA PHE A 83 0.03 -4.73 -10.53
C PHE A 83 -0.26 -3.91 -11.77
N CYS A 84 0.77 -3.57 -12.51
CA CYS A 84 0.67 -2.81 -13.75
C CYS A 84 1.30 -3.55 -14.93
N ASP A 85 0.94 -3.12 -16.14
CA ASP A 85 1.59 -3.48 -17.39
C ASP A 85 2.32 -2.27 -17.97
N TYR A 86 3.36 -2.54 -18.77
CA TYR A 86 4.09 -1.51 -19.51
C TYR A 86 3.60 -1.45 -20.95
N ASP A 87 3.09 -0.30 -21.37
CA ASP A 87 2.67 -0.03 -22.74
C ASP A 87 3.85 0.53 -23.54
N ALA A 88 4.44 -0.31 -24.38
CA ALA A 88 5.59 0.03 -25.21
C ALA A 88 5.29 1.13 -26.26
N THR A 89 4.02 1.38 -26.58
CA THR A 89 3.60 2.38 -27.56
C THR A 89 3.58 3.77 -26.95
N THR A 90 3.06 3.86 -25.72
CA THR A 90 2.94 5.13 -24.99
C THR A 90 4.07 5.39 -24.01
N LEU A 91 4.94 4.39 -23.78
CA LEU A 91 6.04 4.40 -22.82
C LEU A 91 5.55 4.69 -21.39
N GLN A 92 4.36 4.18 -21.05
CA GLN A 92 3.72 4.39 -19.76
C GLN A 92 3.31 3.06 -19.13
N THR A 93 3.28 3.04 -17.81
CA THR A 93 2.67 1.94 -17.06
C THR A 93 1.18 2.18 -16.86
N LYS A 94 0.37 1.15 -17.04
CA LYS A 94 -1.07 1.18 -16.76
C LYS A 94 -1.41 0.10 -15.75
N CYS A 95 -2.24 0.44 -14.79
CA CYS A 95 -2.73 -0.52 -13.84
C CYS A 95 -3.58 -1.59 -14.53
N ILE A 96 -3.34 -2.85 -14.17
CA ILE A 96 -4.13 -3.97 -14.69
C ILE A 96 -5.56 -3.84 -14.15
N LEU A 97 -6.54 -4.18 -14.97
CA LEU A 97 -7.96 -4.08 -14.63
C LEU A 97 -8.26 -4.77 -13.29
N GLY A 98 -8.83 -4.01 -12.34
CA GLY A 98 -9.19 -4.51 -11.01
C GLY A 98 -8.03 -4.62 -10.01
N GLN A 99 -6.83 -4.14 -10.35
CA GLN A 99 -5.64 -4.21 -9.48
C GLN A 99 -5.34 -2.89 -8.75
N CYS A 100 -6.32 -1.98 -8.64
CA CYS A 100 -6.18 -0.86 -7.73
C CYS A 100 -6.19 -1.35 -6.28
N GLU A 101 -5.34 -0.75 -5.46
CA GLU A 101 -5.23 -1.02 -4.04
C GLU A 101 -6.50 -0.61 -3.28
N ALA A 102 -6.67 -1.14 -2.07
CA ALA A 102 -7.77 -0.75 -1.20
C ALA A 102 -7.74 0.76 -0.92
N GLY A 103 -8.89 1.43 -1.07
CA GLY A 103 -8.98 2.88 -0.98
C GLY A 103 -8.66 3.61 -2.29
N TYR A 104 -8.54 2.90 -3.42
CA TYR A 104 -8.46 3.47 -4.77
C TYR A 104 -9.57 2.90 -5.68
N VAL A 105 -9.88 3.63 -6.75
CA VAL A 105 -10.80 3.22 -7.82
C VAL A 105 -10.15 3.36 -9.19
N MET A 106 -10.41 2.41 -10.09
CA MET A 106 -9.86 2.40 -11.44
C MET A 106 -10.50 3.48 -12.33
N LYS A 107 -9.68 4.28 -13.01
CA LYS A 107 -10.07 5.19 -14.08
C LYS A 107 -10.08 4.50 -15.44
N TYR A 108 -10.75 5.11 -16.42
CA TYR A 108 -10.80 4.57 -17.79
C TYR A 108 -9.45 4.60 -18.52
N ASP A 109 -8.51 5.44 -18.11
CA ASP A 109 -7.16 5.51 -18.69
C ASP A 109 -6.20 4.44 -18.15
N GLY A 110 -6.66 3.59 -17.22
CA GLY A 110 -5.85 2.56 -16.57
C GLY A 110 -5.05 3.07 -15.37
N THR A 111 -5.33 4.25 -14.84
CA THR A 111 -4.75 4.73 -13.58
C THR A 111 -5.69 4.52 -12.39
N CYS A 112 -5.17 4.54 -11.18
CA CYS A 112 -5.96 4.42 -9.95
C CYS A 112 -6.11 5.79 -9.29
N LEU A 113 -7.33 6.11 -8.89
CA LEU A 113 -7.67 7.35 -8.19
C LEU A 113 -7.95 7.05 -6.72
N ALA A 114 -7.28 7.75 -5.81
CA ALA A 114 -7.54 7.62 -4.38
C ALA A 114 -8.99 8.00 -4.05
N CYS A 115 -9.61 7.23 -3.17
CA CYS A 115 -10.92 7.57 -2.62
C CYS A 115 -10.85 8.86 -1.79
N PRO A 116 -11.96 9.61 -1.68
CA PRO A 116 -12.02 10.80 -0.86
C PRO A 116 -11.58 10.55 0.58
N ILE A 117 -11.10 11.59 1.26
CA ILE A 117 -10.68 11.52 2.67
C ILE A 117 -11.80 10.90 3.50
N GLY A 118 -11.42 9.99 4.40
CA GLY A 118 -12.38 9.29 5.26
C GLY A 118 -13.20 8.21 4.56
N CYS A 119 -13.02 7.96 3.27
CA CYS A 119 -13.73 6.91 2.54
C CYS A 119 -12.88 5.63 2.41
N ALA A 120 -13.45 4.48 2.79
CA ALA A 120 -12.81 3.17 2.67
C ALA A 120 -12.94 2.56 1.28
N ALA A 121 -14.03 2.88 0.55
CA ALA A 121 -14.27 2.39 -0.80
C ALA A 121 -15.14 3.38 -1.59
N CYS A 122 -14.77 3.63 -2.84
CA CYS A 122 -15.39 4.63 -3.70
C CYS A 122 -15.70 4.06 -5.10
N SER A 123 -16.57 4.73 -5.83
CA SER A 123 -16.82 4.51 -7.25
C SER A 123 -16.36 5.70 -8.07
N LEU A 124 -16.09 5.46 -9.35
CA LEU A 124 -15.82 6.51 -10.31
C LEU A 124 -17.15 7.22 -10.66
N SER A 125 -17.12 8.55 -10.70
CA SER A 125 -18.27 9.35 -11.12
C SER A 125 -18.48 9.27 -12.64
N ALA A 126 -19.60 9.80 -13.13
CA ALA A 126 -19.92 9.81 -14.56
C ALA A 126 -18.88 10.57 -15.41
N ASP A 127 -18.11 11.48 -14.81
CA ASP A 127 -17.01 12.20 -15.48
C ASP A 127 -15.76 11.34 -15.74
N GLY A 128 -15.70 10.13 -15.18
CA GLY A 128 -14.56 9.22 -15.27
C GLY A 128 -13.31 9.67 -14.51
N ASN A 129 -13.37 10.74 -13.71
CA ASN A 129 -12.21 11.40 -13.11
C ASN A 129 -12.37 11.75 -11.64
N THR A 130 -13.59 11.71 -11.11
CA THR A 130 -13.88 11.98 -9.71
C THR A 130 -14.22 10.69 -8.97
N ALA A 131 -13.58 10.45 -7.83
CA ALA A 131 -13.94 9.35 -6.94
C ALA A 131 -15.04 9.81 -5.97
N VAL A 132 -16.14 9.06 -5.90
CA VAL A 132 -17.27 9.33 -5.01
C VAL A 132 -17.37 8.20 -4.00
N CYS A 133 -17.48 8.53 -2.71
CA CYS A 133 -17.56 7.49 -1.70
C CYS A 133 -18.83 6.65 -1.85
N LEU A 134 -18.71 5.34 -1.69
CA LEU A 134 -19.86 4.45 -1.72
C LEU A 134 -20.70 4.61 -0.45
N SER A 135 -22.00 4.36 -0.56
CA SER A 135 -22.93 4.42 0.57
C SER A 135 -22.49 3.48 1.71
N GLY A 136 -22.42 4.01 2.93
CA GLY A 136 -21.98 3.30 4.13
C GLY A 136 -20.50 2.91 4.15
N LYS A 137 -19.65 3.45 3.26
CA LYS A 137 -18.21 3.13 3.17
C LYS A 137 -17.30 4.19 3.75
N CYS A 138 -17.76 5.00 4.69
CA CYS A 138 -16.86 5.82 5.49
C CYS A 138 -16.02 4.93 6.42
N LYS A 139 -14.75 5.32 6.61
CA LYS A 139 -13.83 4.71 7.57
C LYS A 139 -14.35 4.90 9.00
N GLN A 140 -13.80 4.14 9.94
CA GLN A 140 -14.05 4.38 11.37
C GLN A 140 -13.73 5.84 11.74
N ASN A 141 -14.49 6.41 12.68
CA ASN A 141 -14.43 7.82 13.06
C ASN A 141 -14.87 8.79 11.95
N TYR A 142 -15.58 8.32 10.92
CA TYR A 142 -16.24 9.17 9.93
C TYR A 142 -17.72 8.80 9.81
N VAL A 143 -18.54 9.80 9.47
CA VAL A 143 -19.96 9.65 9.14
C VAL A 143 -20.21 10.13 7.72
N GLN A 144 -21.09 9.43 7.00
CA GLN A 144 -21.45 9.81 5.64
C GLN A 144 -22.47 10.96 5.64
N ALA A 145 -22.20 11.99 4.86
CA ALA A 145 -23.11 13.07 4.53
C ALA A 145 -24.01 12.74 3.33
N THR A 146 -25.05 13.54 3.12
CA THR A 146 -26.02 13.34 2.04
C THR A 146 -25.42 13.45 0.64
N ASP A 147 -24.32 14.19 0.50
CA ASP A 147 -23.52 14.30 -0.73
C ASP A 147 -22.51 13.15 -0.90
N LEU A 148 -22.64 12.09 -0.09
CA LEU A 148 -21.74 10.94 -0.01
C LEU A 148 -20.32 11.27 0.48
N SER A 149 -20.02 12.50 0.89
CA SER A 149 -18.75 12.81 1.54
C SER A 149 -18.67 12.19 2.94
N CYS A 150 -17.45 11.88 3.40
CA CYS A 150 -17.21 11.39 4.75
C CYS A 150 -16.71 12.52 5.63
N LYS A 151 -17.47 12.85 6.69
CA LYS A 151 -17.11 13.85 7.68
C LYS A 151 -16.51 13.19 8.91
N LEU A 152 -15.41 13.75 9.39
CA LEU A 152 -14.74 13.27 10.60
C LEU A 152 -15.67 13.45 11.82
N CYS A 153 -15.73 12.42 12.66
CA CYS A 153 -16.41 12.49 13.95
C CYS A 153 -15.70 13.46 14.90
N PRO A 154 -16.40 14.03 15.89
CA PRO A 154 -15.77 14.81 16.95
C PRO A 154 -14.64 14.06 17.65
N SER A 155 -13.76 14.79 18.32
CA SER A 155 -12.67 14.19 19.10
C SER A 155 -13.19 13.15 20.09
N ASN A 156 -12.43 12.07 20.27
CA ASN A 156 -12.74 10.95 21.16
C ASN A 156 -14.04 10.19 20.80
N CYS A 157 -14.51 10.30 19.56
CA CYS A 157 -15.70 9.63 19.06
C CYS A 157 -15.38 8.67 17.90
N VAL A 158 -15.73 7.40 18.05
CA VAL A 158 -15.58 6.34 17.04
C VAL A 158 -16.80 6.13 16.14
N LYS A 159 -17.98 6.54 16.62
CA LYS A 159 -19.24 6.47 15.87
C LYS A 159 -20.01 7.77 16.03
N CYS A 160 -20.31 8.45 14.95
CA CYS A 160 -21.09 9.68 14.95
C CYS A 160 -22.24 9.64 13.94
N TYR A 161 -23.19 10.54 14.10
CA TYR A 161 -24.27 10.82 13.16
C TYR A 161 -24.25 12.31 12.78
N LEU A 162 -25.01 12.68 11.74
CA LEU A 162 -25.13 14.08 11.35
C LEU A 162 -26.44 14.68 11.89
N GLN A 163 -26.34 15.83 12.55
CA GLN A 163 -27.47 16.73 12.80
C GLN A 163 -27.29 17.96 11.91
N GLY A 164 -28.04 17.99 10.80
CA GLY A 164 -27.77 18.93 9.72
C GLY A 164 -26.41 18.64 9.07
N SER A 165 -25.49 19.59 9.14
CA SER A 165 -24.13 19.45 8.60
C SER A 165 -23.06 19.10 9.66
N THR A 166 -23.46 19.03 10.93
CA THR A 166 -22.57 18.86 12.09
C THR A 166 -22.51 17.39 12.50
N ALA A 167 -21.31 16.85 12.65
CA ALA A 167 -21.10 15.50 13.19
C ALA A 167 -21.24 15.52 14.72
N MET A 168 -22.11 14.67 15.25
CA MET A 168 -22.38 14.50 16.68
C MET A 168 -22.06 13.07 17.10
N CYS A 169 -21.46 12.88 18.27
CA CYS A 169 -21.15 11.53 18.70
C CYS A 169 -22.42 10.73 19.02
N ALA A 170 -22.45 9.47 18.61
CA ALA A 170 -23.51 8.54 19.01
C ALA A 170 -23.39 8.18 20.50
N ALA A 171 -24.49 7.72 21.11
CA ALA A 171 -24.54 7.40 22.54
C ALA A 171 -23.57 6.28 22.97
N ASP A 172 -23.28 5.33 22.07
CA ASP A 172 -22.29 4.27 22.23
C ASP A 172 -20.99 4.56 21.45
N GLY A 173 -20.79 5.83 21.09
CA GLY A 173 -19.77 6.24 20.12
C GLY A 173 -18.48 6.76 20.73
N CYS A 174 -18.39 7.01 22.03
CA CYS A 174 -17.15 7.49 22.63
C CYS A 174 -16.09 6.37 22.69
N VAL A 175 -14.82 6.74 22.53
CA VAL A 175 -13.70 5.83 22.83
C VAL A 175 -13.73 5.44 24.31
N ASP A 176 -13.16 4.27 24.62
CA ASP A 176 -13.01 3.82 26.01
C ASP A 176 -12.39 4.93 26.87
N THR A 177 -12.90 5.10 28.09
CA THR A 177 -12.57 6.17 29.07
C THR A 177 -13.25 7.53 28.90
N PHE A 178 -14.04 7.74 27.84
CA PHE A 178 -14.81 8.99 27.65
C PHE A 178 -16.32 8.73 27.78
N GLY A 179 -17.03 9.67 28.42
CA GLY A 179 -18.49 9.67 28.50
C GLY A 179 -19.08 10.65 27.50
N GLN A 180 -20.29 10.38 27.01
CA GLN A 180 -21.05 11.31 26.18
C GLN A 180 -21.61 12.44 27.05
N ALA A 181 -21.29 13.69 26.71
CA ALA A 181 -21.86 14.89 27.31
C ALA A 181 -23.24 15.23 26.69
N SER A 182 -23.98 16.15 27.31
CA SER A 182 -25.31 16.55 26.86
C SER A 182 -25.33 17.22 25.48
N ASP A 183 -24.19 17.74 25.03
CA ASP A 183 -23.98 18.31 23.70
C ASP A 183 -23.52 17.27 22.65
N ALA A 184 -23.58 15.98 23.00
CA ALA A 184 -23.10 14.85 22.19
C ALA A 184 -21.59 14.91 21.85
N SER A 185 -20.79 15.62 22.65
CA SER A 185 -19.33 15.50 22.65
C SER A 185 -18.87 14.38 23.59
N CYS A 186 -17.63 13.90 23.41
CA CYS A 186 -17.01 12.92 24.31
C CYS A 186 -15.99 13.61 25.22
N SER A 187 -16.26 13.61 26.53
CA SER A 187 -15.42 14.28 27.54
C SER A 187 -14.93 13.32 28.62
N GLY A 188 -13.68 13.52 29.07
CA GLY A 188 -12.98 12.65 30.02
C GLY A 188 -13.17 13.02 31.50
N THR A 189 -13.95 14.05 31.81
CA THR A 189 -14.24 14.41 33.21
C THR A 189 -15.42 13.62 33.74
N PHE A 190 -15.12 12.57 34.51
CA PHE A 190 -16.03 12.06 35.52
C PHE A 190 -16.35 13.18 36.53
N VAL A 191 -17.32 14.05 36.23
CA VAL A 191 -18.08 14.71 37.28
C VAL A 191 -19.16 13.72 37.68
N HIS A 192 -18.87 12.98 38.75
CA HIS A 192 -19.81 12.30 39.65
C HIS A 192 -21.30 12.48 39.27
N VAL A 193 -21.86 11.57 38.47
CA VAL A 193 -23.28 11.24 38.57
C VAL A 193 -23.34 9.78 38.96
N ARG A 194 -23.44 9.56 40.27
CA ARG A 194 -23.81 8.28 40.83
C ARG A 194 -25.22 7.94 40.31
N CYS A 195 -25.33 7.04 39.34
CA CYS A 195 -26.52 6.22 39.25
C CYS A 195 -26.40 5.12 40.31
N VAL A 196 -26.68 5.47 41.58
CA VAL A 196 -27.04 4.44 42.55
C VAL A 196 -28.47 4.06 42.20
N ASN A 197 -28.65 2.89 41.60
CA ASN A 197 -29.95 2.23 41.53
C ASN A 197 -30.40 1.96 42.97
N ASN A 198 -31.18 2.88 43.54
CA ASN A 198 -31.86 2.65 44.80
C ASN A 198 -33.09 1.77 44.47
N LYS A 199 -32.88 0.45 44.43
CA LYS A 199 -33.99 -0.49 44.59
C LYS A 199 -34.34 -0.52 46.06
N ALA A 200 -35.51 0.05 46.38
CA ALA A 200 -36.25 -0.24 47.61
C ALA A 200 -36.78 -1.69 47.60
#